data_AF-A0A1M7EG70-F1
#
_entry.id   AF-A0A1M7EG70-F1
#
_cell.length_a   1.000
_cell.length_b   1.000
_cell.length_c   1.000
_cell.angle_alpha   90.00
_cell.angle_beta   90.00
_cell.angle_gamma   90.00
#
_symmetry.space_group_name_H-M   'P 1'
#
loop_
_entity.id
_entity.type
_entity.pdbx_description
1 polymer ?
#
loop_
_entity_poly.entity_id
_entity_poly.type
_entity_poly.pdbx_seq_one_letter_code
_entity_poly.pdbx_strand_id
1 'polypeptide(L)' 'MIDPIEDVLAPIVIERSMSIFESFRDTKHVDIVQARKAVTRHVFELIGSGQTDEKELVVSALTYLKSLEARAEATKP' A
#
# COMPACT_ATOMS: atom_id res chain seq x y z
N MET A 1 0.88 -18.74 12.64
CA MET A 1 2.16 -18.31 13.24
C MET A 1 2.55 -17.10 12.41
N ILE A 2 2.49 -15.90 12.99
CA ILE A 2 2.87 -14.68 12.26
C ILE A 2 4.38 -14.73 12.13
N ASP A 3 4.90 -14.53 10.92
CA ASP A 3 6.33 -14.57 10.66
C ASP A 3 6.98 -13.35 11.35
N PRO A 4 8.07 -13.49 12.13
CA PRO A 4 8.77 -12.35 12.73
C PRO A 4 9.16 -11.27 11.69
N ILE A 5 9.37 -11.67 10.44
CA ILE A 5 9.63 -10.76 9.32
C ILE A 5 8.37 -9.94 9.02
N GLU A 6 7.19 -10.55 9.06
CA GLU A 6 5.90 -9.89 8.82
C GLU A 6 5.62 -8.78 9.85
N ASP A 7 5.91 -9.02 11.13
CA ASP A 7 5.72 -8.05 12.21
C ASP A 7 6.67 -6.85 12.15
N VAL A 8 7.84 -6.98 11.51
CA VAL A 8 8.83 -5.90 11.37
C VAL A 8 8.69 -5.20 10.03
N LEU A 9 8.57 -5.97 8.95
CA LEU A 9 8.64 -5.46 7.58
C LEU A 9 7.31 -4.82 7.15
N ALA A 10 6.16 -5.39 7.52
CA ALA A 10 4.87 -4.85 7.10
C ALA A 10 4.64 -3.41 7.60
N PRO A 11 4.87 -3.06 8.88
CA PRO A 11 4.72 -1.68 9.36
C PRO A 11 5.62 -0.68 8.61
N ILE A 12 6.89 -1.04 8.39
CA ILE A 12 7.86 -0.19 7.69
C ILE A 12 7.41 0.11 6.26
N VAL A 13 7.02 -0.93 5.53
CA VAL A 13 6.54 -0.79 4.14
C VAL A 13 5.26 0.03 4.08
N ILE A 14 4.31 -0.22 4.99
CA ILE A 14 3.03 0.51 5.03
C ILE A 14 3.27 1.99 5.32
N GLU A 15 4.07 2.33 6.33
CA GLU A 15 4.35 3.73 6.67
C GLU A 15 5.07 4.46 5.54
N ARG A 16 6.11 3.83 4.97
CA ARG A 16 6.88 4.42 3.86
C ARG A 16 6.02 4.63 2.62
N SER A 17 5.24 3.62 2.22
CA SER A 17 4.35 3.74 1.05
C SER A 17 3.25 4.76 1.25
N MET A 18 2.63 4.83 2.43
CA MET A 18 1.61 5.84 2.75
C MET A 18 2.19 7.25 2.77
N SER A 19 3.36 7.47 3.37
CA SER A 19 4.01 8.79 3.41
C SER A 19 4.31 9.32 2.01
N ILE A 20 4.84 8.46 1.13
CA ILE A 20 5.10 8.82 -0.27
C ILE A 20 3.76 9.07 -0.99
N PHE A 21 2.78 8.20 -0.84
CA PHE A 21 1.44 8.35 -1.44
C PHE A 21 0.76 9.67 -1.06
N GLU A 22 0.78 10.03 0.21
CA GLU A 22 0.22 11.29 0.70
C GLU A 22 0.93 12.51 0.11
N SER A 23 2.23 12.42 -0.21
CA SER A 23 3.00 13.53 -0.77
C SER A 23 2.68 13.87 -2.23
N PHE A 24 2.17 12.90 -3.02
CA PHE A 24 1.88 13.10 -4.44
C PHE A 24 0.39 12.96 -4.80
N ARG A 25 -0.45 12.49 -3.88
CA ARG A 25 -1.89 12.32 -4.13
C ARG A 25 -2.56 13.67 -4.35
N ASP A 26 -3.36 13.76 -5.40
CA ASP A 26 -4.35 14.80 -5.56
C ASP A 26 -5.52 14.52 -4.61
N THR A 27 -5.75 15.40 -3.64
CA THR A 27 -6.60 15.27 -2.43
C THR A 27 -8.05 14.78 -2.65
N LYS A 28 -8.50 14.62 -3.90
CA LYS A 28 -9.91 14.41 -4.28
C LYS A 28 -10.31 12.95 -4.55
N HIS A 29 -9.38 12.02 -4.76
CA HIS A 29 -9.73 10.76 -5.45
C HIS A 29 -9.83 9.54 -4.53
N VAL A 30 -9.02 9.44 -3.48
CA VAL A 30 -9.02 8.27 -2.59
C VAL A 30 -8.99 8.69 -1.13
N ASP A 31 -9.95 8.20 -0.36
CA ASP A 31 -9.97 8.36 1.10
C ASP A 31 -8.72 7.70 1.72
N ILE A 32 -8.00 8.45 2.57
CA ILE A 32 -6.73 8.03 3.17
C ILE A 32 -6.87 6.78 4.06
N VAL A 33 -8.01 6.62 4.72
CA VAL A 33 -8.31 5.48 5.58
C VAL A 33 -8.56 4.24 4.71
N GLN A 34 -9.27 4.40 3.60
CA GLN A 34 -9.48 3.30 2.65
C GLN A 34 -8.18 2.90 1.94
N ALA A 35 -7.37 3.87 1.51
CA ALA A 35 -6.03 3.62 0.96
C ALA A 35 -5.16 2.82 1.95
N ARG A 36 -5.09 3.27 3.20
CA ARG A 36 -4.34 2.59 4.26
C ARG A 36 -4.82 1.16 4.47
N LYS A 37 -6.13 0.96 4.62
CA LYS A 37 -6.71 -0.38 4.80
C LYS A 37 -6.39 -1.31 3.62
N ALA A 38 -6.50 -0.80 2.40
CA ALA A 38 -6.26 -1.57 1.20
C ALA A 38 -4.77 -1.93 1.04
N VAL A 39 -3.86 -0.98 1.25
CA VAL A 39 -2.41 -1.23 1.14
C VAL A 39 -1.91 -2.14 2.25
N THR A 40 -2.44 -2.02 3.48
CA THR A 40 -2.10 -2.94 4.57
C THR A 40 -2.37 -4.38 4.17
N ARG A 41 -3.58 -4.67 3.69
CA ARG A 41 -3.92 -6.02 3.23
C ARG A 41 -2.99 -6.51 2.11
N HIS A 42 -2.72 -5.65 1.13
CA HIS A 42 -1.85 -5.99 0.00
C HIS A 42 -0.41 -6.33 0.43
N VAL A 43 0.17 -5.56 1.35
CA VAL A 43 1.53 -5.81 1.87
C VAL A 43 1.61 -7.13 2.63
N PHE A 44 0.63 -7.44 3.46
CA PHE A 44 0.57 -8.73 4.16
C PHE A 44 0.43 -9.92 3.19
N GLU A 45 -0.36 -9.79 2.13
CA GLU A 45 -0.47 -10.82 1.09
C GLU A 45 0.86 -11.04 0.34
N LEU A 46 1.62 -9.97 0.06
CA LEU A 46 2.93 -10.08 -0.57
C LEU A 46 3.97 -10.74 0.35
N ILE A 47 4.03 -10.33 1.62
CA ILE A 47 4.95 -10.94 2.59
C ILE A 47 4.60 -12.42 2.82
N GLY A 48 3.31 -12.73 2.98
CA GLY A 48 2.82 -14.11 3.09
C GLY A 48 3.11 -14.97 1.85
N SER A 49 3.33 -14.36 0.68
CA SER A 49 3.77 -15.06 -0.54
C SER A 49 5.29 -15.28 -0.63
N GLY A 50 6.05 -14.77 0.33
CA GLY A 50 7.52 -14.91 0.41
C GLY A 50 8.31 -13.69 -0.09
N GLN A 51 7.64 -12.58 -0.45
CA GLN A 51 8.34 -11.34 -0.79
C GLN A 51 8.90 -10.70 0.49
N THR A 52 10.21 -10.52 0.54
CA THR A 52 10.92 -9.97 1.71
C THR A 52 11.80 -8.77 1.36
N ASP A 53 11.93 -8.42 0.08
CA ASP A 53 12.63 -7.21 -0.33
C ASP A 53 11.77 -5.97 -0.03
N GLU A 54 12.22 -5.15 0.92
CA GLU A 54 11.50 -3.95 1.36
C GLU A 54 11.24 -2.97 0.21
N LYS A 55 12.19 -2.80 -0.72
CA LYS A 55 12.05 -1.82 -1.81
C LYS A 55 11.02 -2.30 -2.82
N GLU A 56 11.06 -3.57 -3.19
CA GLU A 56 10.06 -4.18 -4.07
C GLU A 56 8.66 -4.15 -3.44
N LEU A 57 8.56 -4.35 -2.13
CA LEU A 57 7.31 -4.22 -1.39
C LEU A 57 6.78 -2.78 -1.42
N VAL A 58 7.64 -1.78 -1.20
CA VAL A 58 7.26 -0.36 -1.27
C VAL A 58 6.80 0.02 -2.67
N VAL A 59 7.52 -0.39 -3.71
CA VAL A 59 7.15 -0.13 -5.11
C VAL A 59 5.82 -0.79 -5.46
N SER A 60 5.61 -2.04 -5.03
CA SER A 60 4.36 -2.77 -5.22
C SER A 60 3.19 -2.09 -4.51
N ALA A 61 3.38 -1.68 -3.24
CA ALA A 61 2.41 -0.95 -2.46
C ALA A 61 2.01 0.39 -3.11
N LEU A 62 2.98 1.15 -3.63
CA LEU A 62 2.73 2.40 -4.34
C LEU A 62 1.99 2.20 -5.66
N THR A 63 2.35 1.15 -6.41
CA THR A 63 1.68 0.78 -7.65
C THR A 63 0.22 0.41 -7.39
N TYR A 64 -0.03 -0.34 -6.31
CA TYR A 64 -1.37 -0.69 -5.87
C TYR A 64 -2.17 0.56 -5.48
N LEU A 65 -1.61 1.46 -4.68
CA LEU A 65 -2.25 2.72 -4.27
C LEU A 65 -2.61 3.60 -5.47
N LYS A 66 -1.69 3.76 -6.44
CA LYS A 66 -1.95 4.46 -7.72
C LYS A 66 -3.12 3.82 -8.50
N SER A 67 -3.21 2.49 -8.52
CA SER A 67 -4.30 1.79 -9.22
C SER A 67 -5.67 2.05 -8.58
N LEU A 68 -5.71 2.27 -7.25
CA LEU A 68 -6.93 2.65 -6.55
C LEU A 68 -7.38 4.06 -6.93
N GLU A 69 -6.45 5.00 -7.09
CA GLU A 69 -6.76 6.34 -7.59
C GLU A 69 -7.38 6.30 -8.98
N ALA A 70 -6.75 5.57 -9.91
CA ALA A 70 -7.25 5.43 -11.27
C ALA A 70 -8.66 4.79 -11.33
N ARG A 71 -8.93 3.81 -10.46
CA ARG A 71 -10.26 3.18 -10.36
C ARG A 71 -11.31 4.12 -9.77
N ALA A 72 -10.94 4.90 -8.75
CA ALA A 72 -11.83 5.87 -8.14
C ALA A 72 -12.19 7.01 -9.12
N GLU A 73 -11.23 7.44 -9.93
CA GLU A 73 -11.45 8.43 -11.00
C GLU A 73 -12.38 7.89 -12.10
N ALA A 74 -12.17 6.65 -12.55
CA ALA A 74 -12.98 6.01 -13.59
C ALA A 74 -14.44 5.71 -13.20
N THR A 75 -14.76 5.73 -11.90
CA THR A 75 -16.11 5.43 -11.38
C THR A 75 -16.98 6.69 -11.20
N LYS A 76 -16.46 7.87 -11.59
CA LYS A 76 -17.19 9.13 -11.51
C LYS A 76 -18.16 9.27 -12.70
N PRO A 77 -19.45 9.55 -12.47
CA PRO A 77 -20.46 9.71 -13.52
C PRO A 77 -20.22 10.96 -14.39
#